data_AF-T1HUI6-F1
#
_entry.id   AF-T1HUI6-F1
#
_cell.length_a   1.000
_cell.length_b   1.000
_cell.length_c   1.000
_cell.angle_alpha   90.00
_cell.angle_beta   90.00
_cell.angle_gamma   90.00
#
_symmetry.space_group_name_H-M   'P 1'
#
loop_
_entity.id
_entity.type
_entity.pdbx_description
1 polymer ?
#
loop_
_entity_poly.entity_id
_entity_poly.type
_entity_poly.pdbx_seq_one_letter_code
_entity_poly.pdbx_strand_id
1 'polypeptide(L)'
;MKDLVKTMARLDPELIEYRNRLTGNITSEEKAALDEKIQNREKYLIPMYHQVAVHFADLHDTPERMQEKGVIQDIVPWRKSRTVLHWRLRRLLIQDRIKRNMMKMQPSLNDGQAQAMLRRWFIEEKGTTEAYLWDDNKVATSWMEQQLSMGEMGESIIAKNMKSVQRDAIINQIKMALEESPDVAMDALVELFESLSPCKRSDALRTLSHLETYNNSPSQSLDVQTSNMES
;
A
#
# COMPACT_ATOMS: atom_id res chain seq x y z
N MET A 1 17.51 -6.03 38.04
CA MET A 1 17.87 -6.98 39.13
C MET A 1 16.65 -7.60 39.80
N LYS A 2 15.66 -6.80 40.24
CA LYS A 2 14.42 -7.31 40.88
C LYS A 2 13.66 -8.33 40.03
N ASP A 3 13.59 -8.14 38.70
CA ASP A 3 12.85 -9.07 37.83
C ASP A 3 13.59 -10.39 37.58
N LEU A 4 14.93 -10.39 37.66
CA LEU A 4 15.71 -11.62 37.62
C LEU A 4 15.42 -12.47 38.85
N VAL A 5 15.44 -11.87 40.05
CA VAL A 5 15.11 -12.55 41.31
C VAL A 5 13.69 -13.11 41.29
N LYS A 6 12.70 -12.34 40.79
CA LYS A 6 11.33 -12.84 40.60
C LYS A 6 11.27 -14.04 39.66
N THR A 7 12.06 -14.01 38.59
CA THR A 7 12.08 -15.09 37.59
C THR A 7 12.76 -16.34 38.14
N MET A 8 13.86 -16.19 38.89
CA MET A 8 14.51 -17.27 39.63
C MET A 8 13.54 -17.89 40.64
N ALA A 9 12.87 -17.07 41.45
CA ALA A 9 11.88 -17.53 42.44
C ALA A 9 10.71 -18.33 41.82
N ARG A 10 10.40 -18.07 40.55
CA ARG A 10 9.31 -18.74 39.82
C ARG A 10 9.74 -20.03 39.13
N LEU A 11 11.01 -20.14 38.73
CA LEU A 11 11.48 -21.20 37.83
C LEU A 11 12.57 -22.10 38.41
N ASP A 12 13.37 -21.64 39.37
CA ASP A 12 14.44 -22.44 40.00
C ASP A 12 13.85 -23.36 41.11
N PRO A 13 13.98 -24.69 40.99
CA PRO A 13 13.38 -25.62 41.95
C PRO A 13 13.87 -25.47 43.39
N GLU A 14 15.17 -25.19 43.60
CA GLU A 14 15.75 -25.04 44.94
C GLU A 14 15.23 -23.77 45.63
N LEU A 15 15.15 -22.64 44.92
CA LEU A 15 14.58 -21.41 45.46
C LEU A 15 13.08 -21.55 45.75
N ILE A 16 12.33 -22.30 44.94
CA ILE A 16 10.92 -22.61 45.21
C ILE A 16 10.80 -23.43 46.51
N GLU A 17 11.63 -24.46 46.68
CA GLU A 17 11.63 -25.28 47.90
C GLU A 17 11.97 -24.45 49.14
N TYR A 18 13.03 -23.64 49.10
CA TYR A 18 13.45 -22.79 50.22
C TYR A 18 12.38 -21.78 50.60
N ARG A 19 11.75 -21.13 49.60
CA ARG A 19 10.65 -20.18 49.84
C ARG A 19 9.41 -20.85 50.42
N ASN A 20 9.07 -22.05 49.95
CA ASN A 20 7.96 -22.82 50.53
C ASN A 20 8.22 -23.20 51.99
N ARG A 21 9.45 -23.64 52.32
CA ARG A 21 9.86 -23.89 53.71
C ARG A 21 9.78 -22.64 54.59
N LEU A 22 10.08 -21.47 54.04
CA LEU A 22 9.98 -20.19 54.76
C LEU A 22 8.54 -19.80 55.16
N THR A 23 7.53 -20.37 54.49
CA THR A 23 6.10 -20.14 54.81
C THR A 23 5.55 -21.06 55.91
N GLY A 24 6.32 -22.09 56.32
CA GLY A 24 5.96 -22.97 57.42
C GLY A 24 6.28 -22.37 58.80
N ASN A 25 5.85 -23.07 59.86
CA ASN A 25 6.26 -22.74 61.23
C ASN A 25 7.70 -23.24 61.46
N ILE A 26 8.67 -22.34 61.32
CA ILE A 26 10.10 -22.59 61.54
C ILE A 26 10.65 -21.67 62.62
N THR A 27 11.74 -22.10 63.26
CA THR A 27 12.43 -21.30 64.29
C THR A 27 13.14 -20.09 63.68
N SER A 28 13.46 -19.09 64.52
CA SER A 28 14.16 -17.88 64.05
C SER A 28 15.55 -18.19 63.47
N GLU A 29 16.22 -19.22 63.98
CA GLU A 29 17.55 -19.65 63.53
C GLU A 29 17.47 -20.35 62.16
N GLU A 30 16.48 -21.24 61.97
CA GLU A 30 16.23 -21.90 60.69
C GLU A 30 15.82 -20.91 59.59
N LYS A 31 15.05 -19.88 59.96
CA LYS A 31 14.68 -18.81 59.04
C LYS A 31 15.90 -18.04 58.54
N ALA A 32 16.80 -17.65 59.45
CA ALA A 32 18.04 -16.96 59.08
C ALA A 32 18.94 -17.83 58.18
N ALA A 33 19.06 -19.14 58.48
CA ALA A 33 19.84 -20.06 57.65
C ALA A 33 19.24 -20.28 56.25
N LEU A 34 17.91 -20.30 56.12
CA LEU A 34 17.22 -20.38 54.84
C LEU A 34 17.40 -19.10 54.02
N ASP A 35 17.32 -17.93 54.66
CA ASP A 35 17.54 -16.64 53.99
C ASP A 35 18.97 -16.54 53.42
N GLU A 36 19.98 -17.04 54.15
CA GLU A 36 21.36 -17.11 53.66
C GLU A 36 21.50 -18.04 52.44
N LYS A 37 20.86 -19.22 52.48
CA LYS A 37 20.84 -20.16 51.34
C LYS A 37 20.17 -19.55 50.11
N ILE A 38 19.07 -18.84 50.29
CA ILE A 38 18.37 -18.12 49.22
C ILE A 38 19.30 -17.07 48.61
N GLN A 39 19.96 -16.23 49.43
CA GLN A 39 20.87 -15.20 48.92
C GLN A 39 22.07 -15.81 48.15
N ASN A 40 22.66 -16.88 48.68
CA ASN A 40 23.78 -17.56 48.02
C ASN A 40 23.36 -18.17 46.68
N ARG A 41 22.19 -18.81 46.62
CA ARG A 41 21.63 -19.38 45.38
C ARG A 41 21.29 -18.29 44.38
N GLU A 42 20.64 -17.21 44.81
CA GLU A 42 20.34 -16.06 43.94
C GLU A 42 21.64 -15.46 43.36
N LYS A 43 22.67 -15.25 44.19
CA LYS A 43 23.97 -14.73 43.74
C LYS A 43 24.65 -15.64 42.71
N TYR A 44 24.55 -16.95 42.91
CA TYR A 44 25.07 -17.95 41.98
C TYR A 44 24.32 -17.94 40.63
N LEU A 45 22.99 -17.80 40.65
CA LEU A 45 22.16 -17.84 39.45
C LEU A 45 22.15 -16.53 38.64
N ILE A 46 22.50 -15.38 39.25
CA ILE A 46 22.45 -14.07 38.60
C ILE A 46 23.12 -14.04 37.21
N PRO A 47 24.36 -14.53 37.01
CA PRO A 47 25.01 -14.48 35.70
C PRO A 47 24.26 -15.27 34.63
N MET A 48 23.72 -16.45 34.97
CA MET A 48 22.98 -17.30 34.04
C MET A 48 21.64 -16.69 33.67
N TYR A 49 20.87 -16.23 34.65
CA TYR A 49 19.57 -15.59 34.40
C TYR A 49 19.72 -14.23 33.71
N HIS A 50 20.85 -13.54 33.89
CA HIS A 50 21.17 -12.37 33.09
C HIS A 50 21.31 -12.73 31.61
N GLN A 51 22.03 -13.80 31.26
CA GLN A 51 22.13 -14.27 29.88
C GLN A 51 20.75 -14.68 29.31
N VAL A 52 19.91 -15.32 30.12
CA VAL A 52 18.52 -15.62 29.73
C VAL A 52 17.73 -14.34 29.45
N ALA A 53 17.89 -13.30 30.28
CA ALA A 53 17.21 -12.03 30.06
C ALA A 53 17.72 -11.29 28.82
N VAL A 54 19.02 -11.38 28.50
CA VAL A 54 19.58 -10.86 27.24
C VAL A 54 18.98 -11.60 26.05
N HIS A 55 18.93 -12.94 26.09
CA HIS A 55 18.29 -13.71 25.00
C HIS A 55 16.79 -13.43 24.88
N PHE A 56 16.10 -13.25 26.01
CA PHE A 56 14.70 -12.82 26.01
C PHE A 56 14.50 -11.46 25.34
N ALA A 57 15.41 -10.51 25.57
CA ALA A 57 15.41 -9.23 24.86
C ALA A 57 15.68 -9.41 23.35
N ASP A 58 16.66 -10.24 22.99
CA ASP A 58 17.02 -10.56 21.59
C ASP A 58 15.85 -11.17 20.80
N LEU A 59 14.99 -11.97 21.44
CA LEU A 59 13.76 -12.49 20.81
C LEU A 59 12.78 -11.38 20.39
N HIS A 60 12.87 -10.18 20.96
CA HIS A 60 12.10 -9.02 20.51
C HIS A 60 12.73 -8.34 19.28
N ASP A 61 14.04 -8.47 19.08
CA ASP A 61 14.83 -7.82 18.03
C ASP A 61 14.99 -8.71 16.80
N THR A 62 13.91 -9.37 16.39
CA THR A 62 13.89 -10.29 15.25
C THR A 62 13.40 -9.60 13.98
N PRO A 63 13.94 -9.97 12.79
CA PRO A 63 13.45 -9.43 11.52
C PRO A 63 11.99 -9.80 11.25
N GLU A 64 11.53 -10.94 11.76
CA GLU A 64 10.12 -11.36 11.73
C GLU A 64 9.24 -10.37 12.49
N ARG A 65 9.67 -9.92 13.69
CA ARG A 65 8.97 -8.88 14.43
C ARG A 65 8.93 -7.56 13.66
N MET A 66 10.03 -7.19 13.01
CA MET A 66 10.08 -5.98 12.19
C MET A 66 9.08 -6.05 11.02
N GLN A 67 8.96 -7.21 10.36
CA GLN A 67 8.02 -7.42 9.27
C GLN A 67 6.56 -7.41 9.77
N GLU A 68 6.27 -8.09 10.88
CA GLU A 68 4.93 -8.12 11.49
C GLU A 68 4.48 -6.72 11.94
N LYS A 69 5.42 -5.88 12.40
CA LYS A 69 5.15 -4.46 12.71
C LYS A 69 5.08 -3.56 11.48
N GLY A 70 5.33 -4.09 10.28
CA GLY A 70 5.25 -3.35 9.02
C GLY A 70 6.32 -2.27 8.85
N VAL A 71 7.41 -2.31 9.65
CA VAL A 71 8.52 -1.34 9.51
C VAL A 71 9.46 -1.71 8.36
N ILE A 72 9.41 -2.97 7.90
CA ILE A 72 10.08 -3.47 6.69
C ILE A 72 9.07 -4.16 5.78
N GLN A 73 9.37 -4.21 4.48
CA GLN A 73 8.52 -4.89 3.49
C GLN A 73 8.74 -6.41 3.49
N ASP A 74 10.00 -6.85 3.60
CA ASP A 74 10.34 -8.27 3.51
C ASP A 74 11.70 -8.58 4.16
N ILE A 75 11.92 -9.84 4.53
CA ILE A 75 13.17 -10.36 5.07
C ILE A 75 13.98 -10.98 3.94
N VAL A 76 15.18 -10.45 3.68
CA VAL A 76 15.98 -10.85 2.52
C VAL A 76 17.10 -11.82 2.92
N PRO A 77 17.09 -13.08 2.46
CA PRO A 77 18.18 -14.02 2.72
C PRO A 77 19.48 -13.55 2.05
N TRP A 78 20.57 -13.46 2.83
CA TRP A 78 21.85 -12.93 2.35
C TRP A 78 22.35 -13.58 1.06
N ARG A 79 22.26 -14.92 0.94
CA ARG A 79 22.71 -15.67 -0.25
C ARG A 79 22.01 -15.27 -1.54
N LYS A 80 20.76 -14.78 -1.47
CA LYS A 80 19.95 -14.36 -2.62
C LYS A 80 19.82 -12.83 -2.73
N SER A 81 20.43 -12.08 -1.81
CA SER A 81 20.25 -10.63 -1.67
C SER A 81 20.55 -9.87 -2.95
N ARG A 82 21.66 -10.21 -3.63
CA ARG A 82 22.06 -9.59 -4.90
C ARG A 82 20.96 -9.68 -5.96
N THR A 83 20.38 -10.86 -6.15
CA THR A 83 19.33 -11.07 -7.17
C THR A 83 18.04 -10.36 -6.78
N VAL A 84 17.63 -10.46 -5.52
CA VAL A 84 16.41 -9.81 -5.01
C VAL A 84 16.51 -8.29 -5.14
N LEU A 85 17.60 -7.70 -4.64
CA LEU A 85 17.82 -6.25 -4.70
C LEU A 85 18.05 -5.74 -6.12
N HIS A 86 18.69 -6.52 -6.99
CA HIS A 86 18.83 -6.18 -8.41
C HIS A 86 17.47 -5.95 -9.08
N TRP A 87 16.56 -6.93 -8.98
CA TRP A 87 15.24 -6.82 -9.60
C TRP A 87 14.37 -5.77 -8.90
N ARG A 88 14.48 -5.64 -7.58
CA ARG A 88 13.74 -4.61 -6.83
C ARG A 88 14.16 -3.20 -7.24
N LEU A 89 15.46 -2.92 -7.29
CA LEU A 89 15.96 -1.60 -7.68
C LEU A 89 15.59 -1.28 -9.13
N ARG A 90 15.78 -2.24 -10.05
CA ARG A 90 15.42 -2.07 -11.47
C ARG A 90 13.93 -1.79 -11.65
N ARG A 91 13.07 -2.51 -10.93
CA ARG A 91 11.62 -2.23 -10.88
C ARG A 91 11.35 -0.80 -10.43
N LEU A 92 11.94 -0.37 -9.31
CA LEU A 92 11.70 0.96 -8.74
C LEU A 92 12.11 2.07 -9.70
N LEU A 93 13.27 1.96 -10.35
CA LEU A 93 13.76 2.95 -11.31
C LEU A 93 12.84 3.08 -12.53
N ILE A 94 12.35 1.96 -13.07
CA ILE A 94 11.48 1.97 -14.24
C ILE A 94 10.07 2.47 -13.88
N GLN A 95 9.52 2.01 -12.74
CA GLN A 95 8.25 2.51 -12.23
C GLN A 95 8.33 4.03 -12.00
N ASP A 96 9.38 4.51 -11.36
CA ASP A 96 9.59 5.93 -11.12
C ASP A 96 9.68 6.73 -12.44
N ARG A 97 10.40 6.22 -13.45
CA ARG A 97 10.44 6.84 -14.78
C ARG A 97 9.04 6.98 -15.40
N ILE A 98 8.23 5.92 -15.35
CA ILE A 98 6.87 5.94 -15.89
C ILE A 98 5.98 6.89 -15.09
N LYS A 99 6.00 6.80 -13.75
CA LYS A 99 5.20 7.66 -12.86
C LYS A 99 5.53 9.14 -13.04
N ARG A 100 6.81 9.51 -13.12
CA ARG A 100 7.22 10.90 -13.39
C ARG A 100 6.68 11.40 -14.72
N ASN A 101 6.66 10.57 -15.75
CA ASN A 101 6.08 10.95 -17.04
C ASN A 101 4.56 11.14 -16.92
N MET A 102 3.86 10.27 -16.20
CA MET A 102 2.42 10.44 -15.93
C MET A 102 2.12 11.75 -15.19
N MET A 103 2.87 12.04 -14.13
CA MET A 103 2.68 13.24 -13.31
C MET A 103 3.06 14.53 -14.06
N LYS A 104 4.03 14.47 -14.99
CA LYS A 104 4.32 15.60 -15.89
C LYS A 104 3.14 15.91 -16.82
N MET A 105 2.43 14.89 -17.29
CA MET A 105 1.28 15.06 -18.19
C MET A 105 0.00 15.44 -17.43
N GLN A 106 -0.17 14.91 -16.22
CA GLN A 106 -1.28 15.25 -15.33
C GLN A 106 -0.74 15.69 -13.97
N PRO A 107 -0.48 17.00 -13.77
CA PRO A 107 0.08 17.51 -12.52
C PRO A 107 -0.80 17.30 -11.29
N SER A 108 -2.11 17.08 -11.46
CA SER A 108 -3.04 16.79 -10.37
C SER A 108 -2.92 15.36 -9.82
N LEU A 109 -2.17 14.48 -10.50
CA LEU A 109 -1.99 13.08 -10.10
C LEU A 109 -0.94 12.96 -8.99
N ASN A 110 -1.28 12.28 -7.89
CA ASN A 110 -0.31 11.96 -6.84
C ASN A 110 0.42 10.61 -7.10
N ASP A 111 1.50 10.36 -6.36
CA ASP A 111 2.34 9.16 -6.55
C ASP A 111 1.55 7.85 -6.34
N GLY A 112 0.67 7.81 -5.34
CA GLY A 112 -0.16 6.64 -5.03
C GLY A 112 -1.16 6.33 -6.14
N GLN A 113 -1.79 7.37 -6.71
CA GLN A 113 -2.67 7.24 -7.87
C GLN A 113 -1.90 6.78 -9.10
N ALA A 114 -0.71 7.35 -9.37
CA ALA A 114 0.15 6.91 -10.47
C ALA A 114 0.55 5.43 -10.33
N GLN A 115 0.91 5.00 -9.12
CA GLN A 115 1.22 3.60 -8.83
C GLN A 115 0.00 2.69 -9.03
N ALA A 116 -1.18 3.09 -8.56
CA ALA A 116 -2.40 2.32 -8.73
C ALA A 116 -2.81 2.19 -10.21
N MET A 117 -2.68 3.26 -10.98
CA MET A 117 -2.93 3.26 -12.42
C MET A 117 -1.97 2.33 -13.16
N LEU A 118 -0.67 2.38 -12.85
CA LEU A 118 0.31 1.49 -13.46
C LEU A 118 0.02 0.01 -13.15
N ARG A 119 -0.39 -0.30 -11.92
CA ARG A 119 -0.84 -1.65 -11.55
C ARG A 119 -2.10 -2.04 -12.33
N ARG A 120 -3.04 -1.12 -12.50
CA ARG A 120 -4.27 -1.36 -13.28
C ARG A 120 -3.94 -1.69 -14.74
N TRP A 121 -3.03 -0.94 -15.36
CA TRP A 121 -2.60 -1.20 -16.74
C TRP A 121 -1.94 -2.57 -16.91
N PHE A 122 -1.17 -3.03 -15.91
CA PHE A 122 -0.64 -4.39 -15.90
C PHE A 122 -1.75 -5.45 -15.91
N ILE A 123 -2.76 -5.28 -15.05
CA ILE A 123 -3.89 -6.21 -14.93
C ILE A 123 -4.78 -6.18 -16.18
N GLU A 124 -4.98 -5.00 -16.78
CA GLU A 124 -5.73 -4.85 -18.03
C GLU A 124 -5.08 -5.64 -19.18
N GLU A 125 -3.74 -5.73 -19.22
CA GLU A 125 -3.02 -6.48 -20.25
C GLU A 125 -2.93 -7.99 -19.96
N LYS A 126 -2.57 -8.35 -18.73
CA LYS A 126 -2.32 -9.76 -18.35
C LYS A 126 -3.58 -10.52 -17.94
N GLY A 127 -4.64 -9.80 -17.60
CA GLY A 127 -5.87 -10.36 -17.05
C GLY A 127 -5.82 -10.50 -15.52
N THR A 128 -7.01 -10.60 -14.94
CA THR A 128 -7.20 -10.68 -13.48
C THR A 128 -6.63 -11.96 -12.86
N THR A 129 -6.58 -13.05 -13.62
CA THR A 129 -6.00 -14.33 -13.21
C THR A 129 -4.50 -14.24 -12.93
N GLU A 130 -3.80 -13.33 -13.59
CA GLU A 130 -2.35 -13.12 -13.47
C GLU A 130 -2.00 -11.90 -12.61
N ALA A 131 -2.96 -11.28 -11.93
CA ALA A 131 -2.74 -10.07 -11.16
C ALA A 131 -1.70 -10.22 -10.04
N TYR A 132 -1.55 -11.43 -9.48
CA TYR A 132 -0.55 -11.74 -8.44
C TYR A 132 0.90 -11.59 -8.94
N LEU A 133 1.14 -11.73 -10.26
CA LEU A 133 2.47 -11.58 -10.85
C LEU A 133 2.98 -10.14 -10.80
N TRP A 134 2.12 -9.16 -10.51
CA TRP A 134 2.56 -7.79 -10.25
C TRP A 134 3.50 -7.70 -9.06
N ASP A 135 3.35 -8.57 -8.06
CA ASP A 135 4.19 -8.53 -6.86
C ASP A 135 5.57 -9.17 -7.09
N ASP A 136 5.70 -9.99 -8.15
CA ASP A 136 7.00 -10.48 -8.61
C ASP A 136 7.80 -9.37 -9.29
N ASN A 137 8.94 -9.00 -8.68
CA ASN A 137 9.78 -7.92 -9.18
C ASN A 137 10.33 -8.19 -10.59
N LYS A 138 10.68 -9.44 -10.93
CA LYS A 138 11.23 -9.77 -12.24
C LYS A 138 10.14 -9.71 -13.31
N VAL A 139 8.96 -10.25 -13.05
CA VAL A 139 7.85 -10.25 -14.02
C VAL A 139 7.37 -8.82 -14.29
N ALA A 140 7.10 -8.05 -13.24
CA ALA A 140 6.68 -6.65 -13.39
C ALA A 140 7.73 -5.80 -14.12
N THR A 141 9.02 -5.99 -13.82
CA THR A 141 10.12 -5.28 -14.51
C THR A 141 10.18 -5.64 -15.99
N SER A 142 10.16 -6.94 -16.31
CA SER A 142 10.27 -7.41 -17.69
C SER A 142 9.11 -6.91 -18.55
N TRP A 143 7.89 -6.90 -17.98
CA TRP A 143 6.72 -6.32 -18.63
C TRP A 143 6.88 -4.83 -18.91
N MET A 144 7.28 -4.02 -17.93
CA MET A 144 7.46 -2.57 -18.15
C MET A 144 8.54 -2.29 -19.20
N GLU A 145 9.63 -3.07 -19.21
CA GLU A 145 10.69 -2.94 -20.22
C GLU A 145 10.18 -3.26 -21.62
N GLN A 146 9.43 -4.35 -21.76
CA GLN A 146 8.79 -4.71 -23.01
C GLN A 146 7.85 -3.60 -23.50
N GLN A 147 6.99 -3.08 -22.62
CA GLN A 147 6.08 -1.98 -22.94
C GLN A 147 6.81 -0.71 -23.37
N LEU A 148 7.92 -0.37 -22.71
CA LEU A 148 8.73 0.79 -23.09
C LEU A 148 9.43 0.60 -24.44
N SER A 149 9.88 -0.62 -24.77
CA SER A 149 10.46 -0.92 -26.08
C SER A 149 9.41 -0.92 -27.22
N MET A 150 8.20 -1.39 -26.94
CA MET A 150 7.08 -1.42 -27.90
C MET A 150 6.47 -0.04 -28.16
N GLY A 151 6.74 0.95 -27.29
CA GLY A 151 6.24 2.31 -27.44
C GLY A 151 6.64 2.99 -28.76
N GLU A 152 7.79 2.63 -29.32
CA GLU A 152 8.26 3.13 -30.63
C GLU A 152 7.49 2.53 -31.80
N MET A 153 6.99 1.29 -31.64
CA MET A 153 6.21 0.57 -32.66
C MET A 153 4.70 0.80 -32.55
N GLY A 154 4.23 1.52 -31.51
CA GLY A 154 2.83 1.95 -31.36
C GLY A 154 1.87 0.97 -30.71
N GLU A 155 2.31 -0.23 -30.33
CA GLU A 155 1.47 -1.29 -29.75
C GLU A 155 1.46 -1.32 -28.21
N SER A 156 2.23 -0.46 -27.54
CA SER A 156 2.30 -0.44 -26.07
C SER A 156 1.01 0.07 -25.42
N ILE A 157 0.49 -0.72 -24.47
CA ILE A 157 -0.64 -0.33 -23.60
C ILE A 157 -0.25 0.85 -22.72
N ILE A 158 0.97 0.88 -22.18
CA ILE A 158 1.45 2.04 -21.40
C ILE A 158 1.45 3.31 -22.27
N ALA A 159 1.96 3.25 -23.51
CA ALA A 159 1.98 4.41 -24.39
C ALA A 159 0.56 4.87 -24.79
N LYS A 160 -0.35 3.93 -25.09
CA LYS A 160 -1.76 4.23 -25.40
C LYS A 160 -2.47 4.87 -24.20
N ASN A 161 -2.33 4.27 -23.02
CA ASN A 161 -2.96 4.78 -21.81
C ASN A 161 -2.38 6.12 -21.38
N MET A 162 -1.08 6.34 -21.58
CA MET A 162 -0.43 7.64 -21.36
C MET A 162 -1.05 8.73 -22.24
N LYS A 163 -1.32 8.47 -23.52
CA LYS A 163 -2.02 9.42 -24.41
C LYS A 163 -3.45 9.73 -23.92
N SER A 164 -4.15 8.74 -23.38
CA SER A 164 -5.47 8.96 -22.78
C SER A 164 -5.39 9.84 -21.53
N VAL A 165 -4.44 9.57 -20.64
CA VAL A 165 -4.21 10.41 -19.45
C VAL A 165 -3.88 11.85 -19.83
N GLN A 166 -3.05 12.06 -20.84
CA GLN A 166 -2.73 13.39 -21.34
C GLN A 166 -3.96 14.10 -21.92
N ARG A 167 -4.80 13.40 -22.68
CA ARG A 167 -6.04 13.95 -23.22
C ARG A 167 -6.97 14.40 -22.09
N ASP A 168 -7.17 13.55 -21.09
CA ASP A 168 -8.05 13.84 -19.96
C ASP A 168 -7.51 15.02 -19.13
N ALA A 169 -6.19 15.11 -18.97
CA ALA A 169 -5.54 16.25 -18.31
C ALA A 169 -5.81 17.58 -19.02
N ILE A 170 -5.66 17.62 -20.35
CA ILE A 170 -5.92 18.82 -21.15
C ILE A 170 -7.40 19.22 -21.06
N ILE A 171 -8.31 18.26 -21.18
CA ILE A 171 -9.75 18.52 -21.06
C ILE A 171 -10.09 19.11 -19.69
N ASN A 172 -9.52 18.56 -18.62
CA ASN A 172 -9.75 19.08 -17.27
C ASN A 172 -9.14 20.47 -17.07
N GLN A 173 -7.97 20.76 -17.64
CA GLN A 173 -7.38 22.11 -17.61
C GLN A 173 -8.28 23.14 -18.31
N ILE A 174 -8.82 22.80 -19.48
CA ILE A 174 -9.76 23.68 -20.21
C ILE A 174 -11.02 23.90 -19.37
N LYS A 175 -11.59 22.84 -18.79
CA LYS A 175 -12.78 22.95 -17.93
C LYS A 175 -12.54 23.87 -16.74
N MET A 176 -11.44 23.68 -16.02
CA MET A 176 -11.10 24.53 -14.87
C MET A 176 -10.90 26.00 -15.28
N ALA A 177 -10.22 26.27 -16.39
CA ALA A 177 -10.04 27.64 -16.89
C ALA A 177 -11.38 28.31 -17.25
N LEU A 178 -12.33 27.56 -17.81
CA LEU A 178 -13.67 28.07 -18.13
C LEU A 178 -14.56 28.26 -16.89
N GLU A 179 -14.38 27.44 -15.85
CA GLU A 179 -15.05 27.63 -14.55
C GLU A 179 -14.53 28.87 -13.81
N GLU A 180 -13.23 29.16 -13.91
CA GLU A 180 -12.60 30.35 -13.32
C GLU A 180 -12.98 31.66 -14.05
N SER A 181 -13.28 31.59 -15.35
CA SER A 181 -13.66 32.75 -16.18
C SER A 181 -14.88 32.45 -17.06
N PRO A 182 -16.10 32.43 -16.48
CA PRO A 182 -17.32 32.07 -17.21
C PRO A 182 -17.64 33.00 -18.37
N ASP A 183 -17.24 34.28 -18.28
CA ASP A 183 -17.52 35.31 -19.28
C ASP A 183 -16.87 35.00 -20.65
N VAL A 184 -15.78 34.24 -20.67
CA VAL A 184 -15.02 33.87 -21.89
C VAL A 184 -15.52 32.55 -22.48
N ALA A 185 -16.44 31.84 -21.82
CA ALA A 185 -16.82 30.48 -22.23
C ALA A 185 -17.47 30.40 -23.61
N MET A 186 -18.34 31.36 -23.94
CA MET A 186 -18.99 31.40 -25.25
C MET A 186 -18.00 31.74 -26.37
N ASP A 187 -17.12 32.71 -26.15
CA ASP A 187 -16.08 33.10 -27.12
C ASP A 187 -15.10 31.95 -27.36
N ALA A 188 -14.67 31.26 -26.29
CA ALA A 188 -13.82 30.09 -26.40
C ALA A 188 -14.50 28.94 -27.18
N LEU A 189 -15.81 28.74 -27.01
CA LEU A 189 -16.57 27.73 -27.75
C LEU A 189 -16.62 28.06 -29.25
N VAL A 190 -16.86 29.33 -29.60
CA VAL A 190 -16.86 29.79 -31.00
C VAL A 190 -15.48 29.59 -31.63
N GLU A 191 -14.41 30.02 -30.97
CA GLU A 191 -13.06 29.93 -31.51
C GLU A 191 -12.57 28.47 -31.63
N LEU A 192 -12.88 27.62 -30.65
CA LEU A 192 -12.64 26.17 -30.75
C LEU A 192 -13.41 25.57 -31.94
N PHE A 193 -14.67 25.94 -32.14
CA PHE A 193 -15.48 25.42 -33.24
C PHE A 193 -14.96 25.90 -34.62
N GLU A 194 -14.52 27.15 -34.72
CA GLU A 194 -13.88 27.70 -35.92
C GLU A 194 -12.55 27.01 -36.24
N SER A 195 -11.78 26.59 -35.23
CA SER A 195 -10.51 25.88 -35.44
C SER A 195 -10.67 24.45 -35.99
N LEU A 196 -11.87 23.86 -35.88
CA LEU A 196 -12.13 22.50 -36.36
C LEU A 196 -12.21 22.43 -37.89
N SER A 197 -11.83 21.29 -38.47
CA SER A 197 -12.08 21.00 -39.89
C SER A 197 -13.59 20.86 -40.18
N PRO A 198 -14.08 21.14 -41.40
CA PRO A 198 -15.51 21.09 -41.74
C PRO A 198 -16.21 19.77 -41.35
N CYS A 199 -15.58 18.61 -41.57
CA CYS A 199 -16.13 17.31 -41.17
C CYS A 199 -16.33 17.20 -39.65
N LYS A 200 -15.34 17.64 -38.87
CA LYS A 200 -15.39 17.63 -37.40
C LYS A 200 -16.41 18.62 -36.84
N ARG A 201 -16.64 19.75 -37.51
CA ARG A 201 -17.69 20.70 -37.16
C ARG A 201 -19.08 20.07 -37.29
N SER A 202 -19.34 19.37 -38.40
CA SER A 202 -20.61 18.66 -38.62
C SER A 202 -20.83 17.56 -37.57
N ASP A 203 -19.79 16.80 -37.22
CA ASP A 203 -19.88 15.80 -36.15
C ASP A 203 -20.16 16.43 -34.79
N ALA A 204 -19.48 17.53 -34.45
CA ALA A 204 -19.70 18.24 -33.19
C ALA A 204 -21.13 18.80 -33.08
N LEU A 205 -21.66 19.42 -34.15
CA LEU A 205 -23.05 19.89 -34.19
C LEU A 205 -24.04 18.75 -34.00
N ARG A 206 -23.81 17.60 -34.65
CA ARG A 206 -24.64 16.42 -34.46
C ARG A 206 -24.62 15.97 -32.99
N THR A 207 -23.44 15.84 -32.39
CA THR A 207 -23.32 15.44 -30.97
C THR A 207 -23.99 16.42 -30.02
N LEU A 208 -23.80 17.73 -30.21
CA LEU A 208 -24.43 18.76 -29.38
C LEU A 208 -25.96 18.75 -29.51
N SER A 209 -26.49 18.63 -30.75
CA SER A 209 -27.93 18.53 -30.96
C SER A 209 -28.55 17.30 -30.28
N HIS A 210 -27.85 16.16 -30.29
CA HIS A 210 -28.28 14.98 -29.54
C HIS A 210 -28.29 15.23 -28.01
N LEU A 211 -27.30 15.95 -27.48
CA LEU A 211 -27.27 16.28 -26.05
C LEU A 211 -28.42 17.20 -25.63
N GLU A 212 -28.81 18.17 -26.47
CA GLU A 212 -30.00 19.00 -26.24
C GLU A 212 -31.29 18.18 -26.24
N THR A 213 -31.42 17.20 -27.15
CA THR A 213 -32.61 16.33 -27.18
C THR A 213 -32.70 15.41 -25.95
N TYR A 214 -31.56 14.98 -25.40
CA TYR A 214 -31.52 14.09 -24.24
C TYR A 214 -31.81 14.83 -22.92
N ASN A 215 -31.29 16.05 -22.76
CA ASN A 215 -31.54 16.89 -21.58
C ASN A 215 -32.99 17.44 -21.51
N ASN A 216 -33.72 17.44 -22.62
CA ASN A 216 -35.12 17.88 -22.70
C ASN A 216 -36.14 16.73 -22.53
N SER A 217 -35.70 15.50 -22.20
CA SER A 217 -36.61 14.40 -21.87
C SER A 217 -37.01 14.48 -20.39
N PRO A 218 -38.29 14.74 -20.03
CA PRO A 218 -38.69 14.83 -18.63
C PRO A 218 -38.52 13.46 -17.96
N SER A 219 -37.82 13.44 -16.82
CA SER A 219 -37.76 12.32 -15.89
C SER A 219 -39.17 11.80 -15.64
N GLN A 220 -39.51 10.63 -16.18
CA GLN A 220 -40.78 9.97 -15.88
C GLN A 220 -40.82 9.66 -14.38
N SER A 221 -41.63 10.43 -13.66
CA SER A 221 -42.14 10.11 -12.34
C SER A 221 -42.81 8.74 -12.38
N LEU A 222 -42.18 7.74 -11.76
CA LEU A 222 -42.84 6.48 -11.41
C LEU A 222 -43.84 6.78 -10.29
N ASP A 223 -45.07 7.13 -10.66
CA ASP A 223 -46.22 7.06 -9.75
C ASP A 223 -46.53 5.57 -9.51
N VAL A 224 -46.13 5.09 -8.34
CA VAL A 224 -46.58 3.82 -7.79
C VAL A 224 -48.04 3.99 -7.38
N GLN A 225 -48.96 3.55 -8.24
CA GLN A 225 -50.34 3.29 -7.83
C GLN A 225 -50.36 2.02 -6.96
N THR A 226 -50.32 2.20 -5.64
CA THR A 226 -50.93 1.28 -4.70
C THR A 226 -52.44 1.54 -4.66
N SER A 227 -53.27 0.60 -5.10
CA SER A 227 -54.39 0.09 -4.29
C SER A 227 -55.17 -1.04 -4.99
N ASN A 228 -55.47 -2.06 -4.17
CA ASN A 228 -56.67 -2.90 -4.16
C ASN A 228 -56.81 -4.06 -5.16
N MET A 229 -56.46 -5.26 -4.67
CA MET A 229 -57.31 -6.45 -4.83
C MET A 229 -57.59 -7.04 -3.44
N GLU A 230 -58.83 -6.86 -2.98
CA GLU A 230 -59.48 -7.70 -1.99
C GLU A 230 -59.94 -8.99 -2.67
N SER A 231 -59.51 -10.15 -2.15
CA SER A 231 -60.30 -11.38 -1.93
C SER A 231 -59.40 -12.43 -1.28
#